data_AF-T1DDV9-F1
#
_entry.id   AF-T1DDV9-F1
#
_cell.length_a   1.000
_cell.length_b   1.000
_cell.length_c   1.000
_cell.angle_alpha   90.00
_cell.angle_beta   90.00
_cell.angle_gamma   90.00
#
_symmetry.space_group_name_H-M   'P 1'
#
loop_
_entity.id
_entity.type
_entity.pdbx_description
1 polymer ?
#
loop_
_entity_poly.entity_id
_entity_poly.type
_entity_poly.pdbx_seq_one_letter_code
_entity_poly.pdbx_strand_id
1 'polypeptide(L)'
;YFAKTRTNVSGKKIVRNTPWEIIFFALGLFIVVYALSKHGLVGILETAMLSLGNLVLPLRLIGDAFLFSFLASIMNNLPSVITVNLTLIHLHQNSLVFLNVLANDVGTKFTPIGSLATLLWMNIIRKKGEKDITYRYFVKIGLVFTPPVLILSVLALWLV
;
A
#
# COMPACT_ATOMS: atom_id res chain seq x y z
N TYR A 1 -7.41 35.76 6.18
CA TYR A 1 -7.73 35.51 4.75
C TYR A 1 -8.45 34.16 4.62
N PHE A 2 -9.60 33.98 5.29
CA PHE A 2 -10.43 32.77 5.13
C PHE A 2 -11.56 33.12 4.16
N ALA A 3 -11.50 32.57 2.96
CA ALA A 3 -12.50 32.80 1.93
C ALA A 3 -13.81 32.09 2.31
N LYS A 4 -14.88 32.89 2.40
CA LYS A 4 -16.27 32.42 2.23
C LYS A 4 -16.39 31.76 0.85
N THR A 5 -16.66 30.46 0.80
CA THR A 5 -17.21 29.82 -0.40
C THR A 5 -18.39 28.92 -0.03
N ARG A 6 -19.56 29.54 0.12
CA ARG A 6 -20.82 28.86 -0.21
C ARG A 6 -20.97 28.90 -1.74
N THR A 7 -20.28 28.00 -2.43
CA THR A 7 -20.60 27.72 -3.83
C THR A 7 -21.62 26.59 -3.84
N ASN A 8 -22.78 26.84 -4.46
CA ASN A 8 -23.75 25.81 -4.78
C ASN A 8 -23.08 24.88 -5.80
N VAL A 9 -22.35 23.87 -5.32
CA VAL A 9 -21.62 22.95 -6.21
C VAL A 9 -22.66 22.03 -6.83
N SER A 10 -23.02 22.32 -8.09
CA SER A 10 -23.97 21.50 -8.84
C SER A 10 -23.50 20.04 -8.86
N GLY A 11 -24.30 19.13 -8.29
CA GLY A 11 -24.00 17.70 -8.30
C GLY A 11 -23.73 17.15 -9.70
N LYS A 12 -24.41 17.70 -10.72
CA LYS A 12 -24.20 17.35 -12.13
C LYS A 12 -22.79 17.75 -12.63
N LYS A 13 -22.25 18.86 -12.13
CA LYS A 13 -20.88 19.31 -12.44
C LYS A 13 -19.83 18.47 -11.70
N ILE A 14 -20.14 17.97 -10.51
CA ILE A 14 -19.27 17.02 -9.80
C ILE A 14 -19.21 15.71 -10.58
N VAL A 15 -20.36 15.08 -10.83
CA VAL A 15 -20.46 13.81 -11.58
C VAL A 15 -19.76 13.89 -12.93
N ARG A 16 -19.92 14.99 -13.69
CA ARG A 16 -19.27 15.14 -15.00
C ARG A 16 -17.74 15.29 -14.92
N ASN A 17 -17.21 15.85 -13.83
CA ASN A 17 -15.77 16.10 -13.66
C ASN A 17 -15.07 15.04 -12.80
N THR A 18 -15.81 14.10 -12.21
CA THR A 18 -15.23 12.97 -11.48
C THR A 18 -14.45 12.09 -12.46
N PRO A 19 -13.19 11.72 -12.13
CA PRO A 19 -12.42 10.78 -12.94
C PRO A 19 -12.91 9.35 -12.71
N TRP A 20 -13.98 8.96 -13.40
CA TRP A 20 -14.62 7.65 -13.30
C TRP A 20 -13.66 6.49 -13.60
N GLU A 21 -12.60 6.76 -14.36
CA GLU A 21 -11.53 5.82 -14.68
C GLU A 21 -10.89 5.26 -13.40
N ILE A 22 -10.81 6.05 -12.32
CA ILE A 22 -10.26 5.59 -11.04
C ILE A 22 -11.12 4.50 -10.41
N ILE A 23 -12.45 4.61 -10.52
CA ILE A 23 -13.38 3.61 -9.98
C ILE A 23 -13.24 2.30 -10.76
N PHE A 24 -13.23 2.36 -12.09
CA PHE A 24 -13.04 1.17 -12.93
C PHE A 24 -11.67 0.53 -12.73
N PHE A 25 -10.63 1.35 -12.57
CA PHE A 25 -9.30 0.87 -12.24
C PHE A 25 -9.28 0.15 -10.89
N ALA A 26 -9.87 0.75 -9.84
CA ALA A 26 -9.96 0.12 -8.53
C ALA A 26 -10.74 -1.21 -8.61
N LEU A 27 -11.89 -1.25 -9.30
CA LEU A 27 -12.65 -2.49 -9.53
C LEU A 27 -11.82 -3.55 -10.27
N GLY A 28 -11.06 -3.15 -11.30
CA GLY A 28 -10.15 -4.05 -12.00
C GLY A 28 -9.08 -4.64 -11.08
N LEU A 29 -8.51 -3.83 -10.20
CA LEU A 29 -7.57 -4.31 -9.18
C LEU A 29 -8.21 -5.34 -8.24
N PHE A 30 -9.46 -5.12 -7.79
CA PHE A 30 -10.18 -6.10 -6.96
C PHE A 30 -10.36 -7.44 -7.69
N ILE A 31 -10.71 -7.43 -8.97
CA ILE A 31 -10.86 -8.65 -9.77
C ILE A 31 -9.53 -9.39 -9.92
N VAL A 32 -8.44 -8.66 -10.19
CA VAL A 32 -7.09 -9.25 -10.32
C VAL A 32 -6.64 -9.89 -9.01
N VAL A 33 -6.84 -9.21 -7.87
CA VAL A 33 -6.54 -9.77 -6.55
C VAL A 33 -7.39 -11.00 -6.27
N TYR A 34 -8.68 -10.93 -6.57
CA TYR A 34 -9.57 -12.08 -6.39
C TYR A 34 -9.10 -13.28 -7.22
N ALA A 35 -8.72 -13.08 -8.48
CA ALA A 35 -8.14 -14.13 -9.31
C ALA A 35 -6.83 -14.68 -8.73
N LEU A 36 -5.88 -13.81 -8.35
CA LEU A 36 -4.61 -14.22 -7.73
C LEU A 36 -4.81 -14.99 -6.42
N SER A 37 -5.81 -14.59 -5.63
CA SER A 37 -6.17 -15.26 -4.39
C SER A 37 -6.66 -16.69 -4.63
N LYS A 38 -7.42 -16.92 -5.71
CA LYS A 38 -7.87 -18.24 -6.15
C LYS A 38 -6.75 -19.10 -6.77
N HIS A 39 -5.67 -18.48 -7.24
CA HIS A 39 -4.56 -19.15 -7.92
C HIS A 39 -3.28 -19.27 -7.07
N GLY A 40 -3.39 -19.18 -5.74
CA GLY A 40 -2.34 -19.60 -4.80
C GLY A 40 -1.51 -18.50 -4.13
N LEU A 41 -1.69 -17.22 -4.50
CA LEU A 41 -0.96 -16.12 -3.84
C LEU A 41 -1.25 -16.05 -2.34
N VAL A 42 -2.52 -16.25 -1.96
CA VAL A 42 -2.93 -16.30 -0.55
C VAL A 42 -2.24 -17.46 0.17
N GLY A 43 -2.19 -18.67 -0.42
CA GLY A 43 -1.49 -19.81 0.19
C GLY A 43 0.02 -19.61 0.35
N ILE A 44 0.67 -18.91 -0.58
CA ILE A 44 2.09 -18.52 -0.45
C ILE A 44 2.26 -17.58 0.74
N LEU A 45 1.39 -16.56 0.85
CA LEU A 45 1.45 -15.60 1.93
C LEU A 45 1.14 -16.25 3.29
N GLU A 46 0.16 -17.17 3.34
CA GLU A 46 -0.15 -17.98 4.51
C GLU A 46 1.09 -18.75 4.99
N THR A 47 1.75 -19.46 4.07
CA THR A 47 2.97 -20.21 4.39
C THR A 47 4.09 -19.31 4.92
N ALA A 48 4.28 -18.15 4.29
CA ALA A 48 5.28 -17.17 4.72
C ALA A 48 4.98 -16.63 6.13
N MET A 49 3.73 -16.26 6.41
CA MET A 49 3.31 -15.78 7.74
C MET A 49 3.45 -16.88 8.81
N LEU A 50 3.05 -18.11 8.50
CA LEU A 50 3.19 -19.23 9.43
C LEU A 50 4.66 -19.54 9.75
N SER A 51 5.58 -19.34 8.80
CA SER A 51 7.02 -19.50 9.04
C SER A 51 7.59 -18.50 10.07
N LEU A 52 6.94 -17.33 10.21
CA LEU A 52 7.27 -16.31 11.21
C LEU A 52 6.57 -16.57 12.56
N GLY A 53 5.64 -17.52 12.63
CA GLY A 53 4.78 -17.77 13.78
C GLY A 53 5.53 -18.17 15.07
N ASN A 54 6.72 -18.77 14.93
CA ASN A 54 7.56 -19.19 16.06
C ASN A 54 8.43 -18.06 16.65
N LEU A 55 8.45 -16.88 16.01
CA LEU A 55 9.18 -15.72 16.53
C LEU A 55 8.45 -15.11 17.72
N VAL A 56 9.21 -14.47 18.62
CA VAL A 56 8.62 -13.61 19.65
C VAL A 56 7.81 -12.48 19.02
N LEU A 57 6.72 -12.06 19.68
CA LEU A 57 5.72 -11.17 19.09
C LEU A 57 6.29 -9.92 18.39
N PRO A 58 7.21 -9.13 18.98
CA PRO A 58 7.74 -7.95 18.29
C PRO A 58 8.50 -8.28 17.00
N LEU A 59 9.28 -9.36 17.00
CA LEU A 59 10.00 -9.81 15.81
C LEU A 59 9.05 -10.36 14.75
N ARG A 60 8.01 -11.08 15.16
CA ARG A 60 6.95 -11.52 14.27
C ARG A 60 6.24 -10.35 13.59
N LEU A 61 5.82 -9.34 14.36
CA LEU A 61 5.14 -8.15 13.82
C LEU A 61 6.03 -7.39 12.82
N ILE A 62 7.33 -7.26 13.11
CA ILE A 62 8.29 -6.66 12.17
C ILE A 62 8.40 -7.53 10.90
N GLY A 63 8.52 -8.85 11.04
CA GLY A 63 8.58 -9.77 9.91
C GLY A 63 7.35 -9.70 9.01
N ASP A 64 6.16 -9.77 9.60
CA ASP A 64 4.87 -9.64 8.92
C ASP A 64 4.77 -8.27 8.22
N ALA A 65 5.21 -7.19 8.88
CA ALA A 65 5.23 -5.86 8.25
C ALA A 65 6.13 -5.80 7.02
N PHE A 66 7.35 -6.35 7.08
CA PHE A 66 8.24 -6.40 5.91
C PHE A 66 7.65 -7.25 4.78
N LEU A 67 7.02 -8.37 5.12
CA LEU A 67 6.33 -9.23 4.15
C LEU A 67 5.20 -8.48 3.43
N PHE A 68 4.34 -7.78 4.18
CA PHE A 68 3.24 -7.01 3.62
C PHE A 68 3.74 -5.80 2.82
N SER A 69 4.77 -5.10 3.31
CA SER A 69 5.41 -4.00 2.62
C SER A 69 6.07 -4.43 1.30
N PHE A 70 6.72 -5.60 1.29
CA PHE A 70 7.32 -6.17 0.09
C PHE A 70 6.25 -6.43 -0.97
N LEU A 71 5.15 -7.07 -0.58
CA LEU A 71 4.02 -7.32 -1.48
C LEU A 71 3.46 -6.01 -2.05
N ALA A 72 3.21 -5.01 -1.21
CA ALA A 72 2.75 -3.68 -1.63
C ALA A 72 3.70 -3.00 -2.62
N SER A 73 5.00 -3.18 -2.41
CA SER A 73 6.03 -2.56 -3.24
C SER A 73 6.09 -3.12 -4.67
N ILE A 74 5.60 -4.35 -4.90
CA ILE A 74 5.60 -4.96 -6.24
C ILE A 74 4.25 -4.86 -6.94
N MET A 75 3.14 -4.80 -6.17
CA MET A 75 1.79 -4.94 -6.74
C MET A 75 0.86 -3.75 -6.52
N ASN A 76 1.32 -2.67 -5.87
CA ASN A 76 0.52 -1.54 -5.35
C ASN A 76 -0.11 -1.80 -3.96
N ASN A 77 -0.33 -0.74 -3.16
CA ASN A 77 -0.94 -0.85 -1.83
C ASN A 77 -2.37 -1.39 -1.84
N LEU A 78 -3.22 -0.98 -2.78
CA LEU A 78 -4.62 -1.41 -2.75
C LEU A 78 -4.76 -2.92 -3.02
N PRO A 79 -4.13 -3.49 -4.06
CA PRO A 79 -4.18 -4.94 -4.27
C PRO A 79 -3.56 -5.75 -3.13
N SER A 80 -2.44 -5.27 -2.60
CA SER A 80 -1.71 -5.92 -1.52
C SER A 80 -2.50 -5.92 -0.21
N VAL A 81 -3.09 -4.79 0.20
CA VAL A 81 -3.86 -4.72 1.45
C VAL A 81 -5.04 -5.68 1.44
N ILE A 82 -5.72 -5.84 0.29
CA ILE A 82 -6.82 -6.79 0.11
C ILE A 82 -6.30 -8.23 0.18
N THR A 83 -5.20 -8.53 -0.52
CA THR A 83 -4.59 -9.88 -0.53
C THR A 83 -4.18 -10.33 0.86
N VAL A 84 -3.50 -9.44 1.60
CA VAL A 84 -3.11 -9.69 2.99
C VAL A 84 -4.37 -9.82 3.86
N ASN A 85 -5.37 -8.96 3.70
CA ASN A 85 -6.60 -9.04 4.49
C ASN A 85 -7.33 -10.38 4.32
N LEU A 86 -7.46 -10.89 3.09
CA LEU A 86 -8.02 -12.22 2.83
C LEU A 86 -7.23 -13.32 3.55
N THR A 87 -5.89 -13.22 3.53
CA THR A 87 -4.99 -14.15 4.21
C THR A 87 -5.17 -14.10 5.74
N LEU A 88 -5.30 -12.90 6.31
CA LEU A 88 -5.57 -12.72 7.74
C LEU A 88 -6.90 -13.36 8.16
N ILE A 89 -7.93 -13.25 7.33
CA ILE A 89 -9.24 -13.88 7.58
C ILE A 89 -9.11 -15.40 7.58
N HIS A 90 -8.41 -15.98 6.60
CA HIS A 90 -8.18 -17.42 6.53
C HIS A 90 -7.38 -17.97 7.71
N LEU A 91 -6.37 -17.23 8.18
CA LEU A 91 -5.55 -17.62 9.32
C LEU A 91 -6.16 -17.27 10.68
N HIS A 92 -7.35 -16.65 10.72
CA HIS A 92 -7.96 -16.08 11.93
C HIS A 92 -7.06 -15.06 12.68
N GLN A 93 -6.26 -14.29 11.94
CA GLN A 93 -5.32 -13.28 12.46
C GLN A 93 -5.81 -11.85 12.25
N ASN A 94 -7.12 -11.62 12.48
CA ASN A 94 -7.76 -10.31 12.27
C ASN A 94 -7.16 -9.17 13.13
N SER A 95 -6.45 -9.50 14.22
CA SER A 95 -5.72 -8.53 15.04
C SER A 95 -4.61 -7.80 14.28
N LEU A 96 -4.12 -8.36 13.17
CA LEU A 96 -3.05 -7.75 12.34
C LEU A 96 -3.58 -6.76 11.29
N VAL A 97 -4.87 -6.40 11.31
CA VAL A 97 -5.44 -5.51 10.27
C VAL A 97 -4.79 -4.12 10.25
N PHE A 98 -4.45 -3.56 11.42
CA PHE A 98 -3.76 -2.27 11.50
C PHE A 98 -2.31 -2.38 11.02
N LEU A 99 -1.64 -3.49 11.34
CA LEU A 99 -0.31 -3.79 10.83
C LEU A 99 -0.31 -3.87 9.30
N ASN A 100 -1.32 -4.53 8.72
CA ASN A 100 -1.51 -4.64 7.28
C ASN A 100 -1.64 -3.26 6.62
N VAL A 101 -2.52 -2.39 7.12
CA VAL A 101 -2.71 -1.04 6.58
C VAL A 101 -1.41 -0.23 6.67
N LEU A 102 -0.80 -0.19 7.86
CA LEU A 102 0.44 0.53 8.12
C LEU A 102 1.57 0.06 7.19
N ALA A 103 1.80 -1.24 7.10
CA ALA A 103 2.86 -1.82 6.32
C ALA A 103 2.65 -1.62 4.81
N ASN A 104 1.40 -1.66 4.34
CA ASN A 104 1.11 -1.38 2.93
C ASN A 104 1.42 0.06 2.57
N ASP A 105 0.96 1.03 3.37
CA ASP A 105 1.18 2.45 3.10
C ASP A 105 2.66 2.83 3.17
N VAL A 106 3.38 2.35 4.19
CA VAL A 106 4.83 2.58 4.33
C VAL A 106 5.60 1.84 3.23
N GLY A 107 5.25 0.58 2.96
CA GLY A 107 5.93 -0.30 2.01
C GLY A 107 5.89 0.18 0.56
N THR A 108 4.86 0.94 0.17
CA THR A 108 4.82 1.56 -1.17
C THR A 108 6.02 2.44 -1.48
N LYS A 109 6.77 2.90 -0.48
CA LYS A 109 7.94 3.75 -0.66
C LYS A 109 9.20 2.99 -1.08
N PHE A 110 9.18 1.66 -1.05
CA PHE A 110 10.30 0.85 -1.55
C PHE A 110 10.48 0.97 -3.07
N THR A 111 9.39 1.09 -3.84
CA THR A 111 9.46 1.24 -5.29
C THR A 111 8.42 2.25 -5.80
N PRO A 112 8.65 2.90 -6.96
CA PRO A 112 7.66 3.80 -7.55
C PRO A 112 6.31 3.14 -7.87
N ILE A 113 6.32 1.85 -8.23
CA ILE A 113 5.11 1.11 -8.65
C ILE A 113 4.19 0.84 -7.46
N GLY A 114 4.74 0.82 -6.23
CA GLY A 114 4.00 0.58 -5.01
C GLY A 114 2.83 1.55 -4.79
N SER A 115 2.83 2.74 -5.40
CA SER A 115 1.67 3.64 -5.37
C SER A 115 1.49 4.41 -6.68
N LEU A 116 0.26 4.44 -7.19
CA LEU A 116 -0.10 5.29 -8.32
C LEU A 116 0.16 6.77 -8.05
N ALA A 117 0.00 7.22 -6.80
CA ALA A 117 0.27 8.60 -6.43
C ALA A 117 1.74 8.96 -6.68
N THR A 118 2.65 8.03 -6.40
CA THR A 118 4.09 8.19 -6.66
C THR A 118 4.37 8.29 -8.16
N LEU A 119 3.78 7.41 -8.98
CA LEU A 119 3.92 7.47 -10.43
C LEU A 119 3.36 8.77 -11.01
N LEU A 120 2.21 9.22 -10.51
CA LEU A 120 1.61 10.50 -10.90
C LEU A 120 2.53 11.66 -10.55
N TRP A 121 3.07 11.66 -9.33
CA TRP A 121 4.02 12.68 -8.87
C TRP A 121 5.28 12.73 -9.73
N MET A 122 5.90 11.59 -10.01
CA MET A 122 7.07 11.51 -10.90
C MET A 122 6.75 12.04 -12.31
N ASN A 123 5.58 11.69 -12.85
CA ASN A 123 5.14 12.19 -14.15
C ASN A 123 4.90 13.71 -14.14
N ILE A 124 4.36 14.27 -13.05
CA ILE A 124 4.16 15.72 -12.90
C ILE A 124 5.51 16.46 -12.84
N ILE A 125 6.49 15.94 -12.08
CA ILE A 125 7.85 16.52 -12.01
C ILE A 125 8.46 16.58 -13.41
N ARG A 126 8.40 15.46 -14.15
CA ARG A 126 8.92 15.38 -15.51
C ARG A 126 8.23 16.37 -16.46
N LYS A 127 6.92 16.55 -16.34
CA LYS A 127 6.15 17.53 -17.15
C LYS A 127 6.48 18.99 -16.82
N LYS A 128 6.91 19.29 -15.60
CA LYS A 128 7.30 20.64 -15.17
C LYS A 128 8.71 21.05 -15.61
N GLY A 129 9.46 20.15 -16.27
CA GLY A 129 10.84 20.41 -16.67
C GLY A 129 11.85 20.39 -15.51
N GLU A 130 11.41 19.93 -14.34
CA GLU A 130 12.28 19.69 -13.19
C GLU A 130 13.15 18.46 -13.43
N LYS A 131 14.22 18.32 -12.65
CA LYS A 131 15.13 17.17 -12.77
C LYS A 131 14.36 15.86 -12.59
N ASP A 132 14.36 15.03 -13.63
CA ASP A 132 13.63 13.76 -13.63
C ASP A 132 14.18 12.83 -12.53
N ILE A 133 13.26 12.24 -11.76
CA ILE A 133 13.61 11.32 -10.68
C ILE A 133 13.67 9.93 -11.28
N THR A 134 14.88 9.39 -11.40
CA THR A 134 15.04 8.02 -11.92
C THR A 134 14.46 6.99 -10.93
N TYR A 135 13.92 5.89 -11.47
CA TYR A 135 13.47 4.75 -10.67
C TYR A 135 14.55 4.26 -9.70
N ARG A 136 15.80 4.16 -10.18
CA ARG A 136 16.94 3.73 -9.38
C ARG A 136 17.21 4.67 -8.21
N TYR A 137 17.13 5.97 -8.42
CA TYR A 137 17.29 6.95 -7.35
C TYR A 137 16.18 6.81 -6.31
N PHE A 138 14.93 6.73 -6.73
CA PHE A 138 13.79 6.54 -5.83
C PHE A 138 13.96 5.27 -4.99
N VAL A 139 14.25 4.12 -5.62
CA VAL A 139 14.44 2.84 -4.92
C VAL A 139 15.61 2.91 -3.94
N LYS A 140 16.72 3.57 -4.30
CA LYS A 140 17.87 3.74 -3.40
C LYS A 140 17.48 4.50 -2.13
N ILE A 141 16.72 5.59 -2.27
CA ILE A 141 16.21 6.35 -1.11
C ILE A 141 15.20 5.51 -0.34
N GLY A 142 14.27 4.85 -1.04
CA GLY A 142 13.26 3.97 -0.45
C GLY A 142 13.87 2.87 0.41
N LEU A 143 14.90 2.17 -0.07
CA LEU A 143 15.59 1.11 0.67
C LEU A 143 16.34 1.62 1.91
N VAL A 144 16.76 2.89 1.95
CA VAL A 144 17.46 3.46 3.09
C VAL A 144 16.48 3.96 4.16
N PHE A 145 15.41 4.64 3.76
CA PHE A 145 14.51 5.32 4.69
C PHE A 145 13.27 4.50 5.07
N THR A 146 12.77 3.63 4.19
CA THR A 146 11.55 2.85 4.48
C THR A 146 11.76 1.84 5.60
N PRO A 147 12.86 1.04 5.66
CA PRO A 147 13.07 0.09 6.75
C PRO A 147 13.06 0.70 8.16
N PRO A 148 13.81 1.78 8.47
CA PRO A 148 13.78 2.35 9.82
C PRO A 148 12.42 2.96 10.14
N VAL A 149 11.74 3.60 9.18
CA VAL A 149 10.38 4.12 9.37
C VAL A 149 9.41 2.99 9.68
N LEU A 150 9.48 1.87 8.94
CA LEU A 150 8.62 0.71 9.13
C LEU A 150 8.83 0.11 10.52
N ILE A 151 10.07 -0.13 10.93
CA ILE A 151 10.40 -0.70 12.25
C ILE A 151 9.88 0.21 13.36
N LEU A 152 10.18 1.51 13.31
CA LEU A 152 9.72 2.45 14.33
C LEU A 152 8.19 2.55 14.39
N SER A 153 7.52 2.49 13.24
CA SER A 153 6.06 2.53 13.17
C SER A 153 5.42 1.26 13.73
N VAL A 154 6.02 0.09 13.48
CA VAL A 154 5.57 -1.19 14.06
C VAL A 154 5.78 -1.22 15.56
N LEU A 155 6.92 -0.73 16.06
CA LEU A 155 7.17 -0.61 17.49
C LEU A 155 6.18 0.35 18.15
N ALA A 156 5.89 1.50 17.53
CA ALA A 156 4.87 2.43 18.01
C ALA A 156 3.49 1.78 18.05
N LEU A 157 3.11 1.04 17.00
CA LEU A 157 1.85 0.30 16.94
C LEU A 157 1.77 -0.78 18.03
N TRP A 158 2.87 -1.46 18.34
CA TRP A 158 2.93 -2.50 19.36
C TRP A 158 2.75 -1.96 20.79
N LEU A 159 3.11 -0.69 21.03
CA LEU A 159 2.98 -0.03 22.33
C LEU A 159 1.56 0.49 22.63
N VAL A 160 0.67 0.51 21.63
CA VAL A 160 -0.72 0.98 21.73
C VAL A 160 -1.65 -0.21 21.91
#